data_AF-A0A955DHE0-F1
#
_entry.id   AF-A0A955DHE0-F1
#
_cell.length_a   1.000
_cell.length_b   1.000
_cell.length_c   1.000
_cell.angle_alpha   90.00
_cell.angle_beta   90.00
_cell.angle_gamma   90.00
#
_symmetry.space_group_name_H-M   'P 1'
#
loop_
_entity.id
_entity.type
_entity.pdbx_description
1 polymer ?
#
loop_
_entity_poly.entity_id
_entity_poly.type
_entity_poly.pdbx_seq_one_letter_code
_entity_poly.pdbx_strand_id
1 'polypeptide(L)'
;MNSMRGQSVCRAAHAFTLLEAVIALALMTMILVASLELRVQAMRTGAQVGEACRAARPLDALHTMLINRALPDPIADPETGQPVWSGDFNGQQYVITRVREQVDNPISQVTGEANAPAMVSVWRYTMTIGDEKATFLWYR
;
A
#
# COMPACT_ATOMS: atom_id res chain seq x y z
N MET A 1 72.10 35.21 0.93
CA MET A 1 70.90 34.79 1.65
C MET A 1 69.74 35.69 1.27
N ASN A 2 68.60 35.06 0.95
CA ASN A 2 67.24 35.59 0.89
C ASN A 2 66.92 36.71 -0.12
N SER A 3 66.00 36.43 -1.04
CA SER A 3 64.59 36.75 -0.75
C SER A 3 63.66 36.16 -1.82
N MET A 4 62.73 35.34 -1.35
CA MET A 4 61.64 34.73 -2.12
C MET A 4 60.72 35.82 -2.68
N ARG A 5 60.46 35.79 -3.99
CA ARG A 5 59.28 36.45 -4.57
C ARG A 5 58.06 35.59 -4.28
N GLY A 6 57.42 35.82 -3.13
CA GLY A 6 56.06 35.37 -2.90
C GLY A 6 55.11 36.20 -3.75
N GLN A 7 54.59 35.63 -4.84
CA GLN A 7 53.44 36.17 -5.54
C GLN A 7 52.21 35.92 -4.66
N SER A 8 51.82 36.91 -3.87
CA SER A 8 50.50 36.96 -3.26
C SER A 8 49.46 37.25 -4.34
N VAL A 9 48.87 36.18 -4.89
CA VAL A 9 47.67 36.27 -5.71
C VAL A 9 46.53 36.75 -4.80
N CYS A 10 46.27 38.05 -4.79
CA CYS A 10 45.06 38.60 -4.21
C CYS A 10 43.88 38.12 -5.07
N ARG A 11 43.24 37.02 -4.66
CA ARG A 11 41.88 36.70 -5.12
C ARG A 11 40.96 37.79 -4.59
N ALA A 12 40.51 38.68 -5.48
CA ALA A 12 39.48 39.65 -5.17
C ALA A 12 38.22 38.88 -4.75
N ALA A 13 37.88 38.93 -3.46
CA ALA A 13 36.58 38.48 -2.98
C ALA A 13 35.52 39.35 -3.65
N HIS A 14 34.77 38.77 -4.60
CA HIS A 14 33.65 39.46 -5.23
C HIS A 14 32.59 39.70 -4.15
N ALA A 15 32.41 40.96 -3.77
CA ALA A 15 31.37 41.36 -2.83
C ALA A 15 30.02 41.21 -3.55
N PHE A 16 29.20 40.28 -3.04
CA PHE A 16 27.83 40.08 -3.51
C PHE A 16 27.04 41.38 -3.33
N THR A 17 26.43 41.88 -4.40
CA THR A 17 25.61 43.08 -4.29
C THR A 17 24.30 42.75 -3.57
N LEU A 18 23.76 43.71 -2.82
CA LEU A 18 22.48 43.54 -2.12
C LEU A 18 21.35 43.16 -3.10
N LEU A 19 21.42 43.65 -4.34
CA LEU A 19 20.50 43.31 -5.41
C LEU A 19 20.61 41.83 -5.82
N GLU A 20 21.82 41.30 -6.00
CA GLU A 20 22.02 39.87 -6.31
C GLU A 20 21.51 38.98 -5.18
N ALA A 21 21.68 39.39 -3.92
CA ALA A 21 21.16 38.64 -2.77
C ALA A 21 19.62 38.59 -2.77
N VAL A 22 18.95 39.71 -3.08
CA VAL A 22 17.48 39.77 -3.17
C VAL A 22 16.97 38.94 -4.34
N ILE A 23 17.64 39.01 -5.50
CA ILE A 23 17.28 38.19 -6.67
C ILE A 23 17.46 36.70 -6.36
N ALA A 24 18.58 36.31 -5.74
CA ALA A 24 18.83 34.93 -5.35
C ALA A 24 17.77 34.43 -4.36
N LEU A 25 17.38 35.24 -3.38
CA LEU A 25 16.34 34.91 -2.41
C LEU A 25 14.97 34.73 -3.08
N ALA A 26 14.61 35.61 -4.01
CA ALA A 26 13.37 35.53 -4.77
C ALA A 26 13.31 34.26 -5.63
N LEU A 27 14.40 33.92 -6.31
CA LEU A 27 14.52 32.70 -7.11
C LEU A 27 14.43 31.45 -6.23
N MET A 28 15.15 31.41 -5.10
CA MET A 28 15.07 30.29 -4.16
C MET A 28 13.65 30.11 -3.62
N THR A 29 12.96 31.21 -3.30
CA THR A 29 11.58 31.15 -2.79
C THR A 29 10.63 30.60 -3.85
N MET A 30 10.74 31.05 -5.12
CA MET A 30 9.93 30.52 -6.22
C MET A 30 10.16 29.02 -6.44
N ILE A 31 11.42 28.56 -6.44
CA ILE A 31 11.75 27.14 -6.58
C ILE A 31 11.14 26.34 -5.43
N LEU A 32 11.22 26.86 -4.20
CA LEU A 32 10.72 26.18 -3.01
C LEU A 32 9.19 26.07 -3.05
N VAL A 33 8.48 27.13 -3.44
CA VAL A 33 7.02 27.11 -3.64
C VAL A 33 6.63 26.11 -4.73
N ALA A 34 7.28 26.16 -5.90
CA ALA A 34 7.01 25.24 -6.99
C ALA A 34 7.25 23.78 -6.59
N SER A 35 8.32 23.50 -5.84
CA SER A 35 8.61 22.15 -5.33
C SER A 35 7.53 21.66 -4.36
N LEU A 36 6.99 22.55 -3.53
CA LEU A 36 5.95 22.24 -2.56
C LEU A 36 4.62 21.96 -3.28
N GLU A 37 4.28 22.79 -4.28
CA GLU A 37 3.09 22.59 -5.11
C GLU A 37 3.15 21.25 -5.87
N LEU A 38 4.28 20.93 -6.50
CA LEU A 38 4.48 19.65 -7.18
C LEU A 38 4.31 18.46 -6.21
N ARG A 39 4.83 18.58 -4.99
CA ARG A 39 4.70 17.52 -3.97
C ARG A 39 3.24 17.36 -3.53
N VAL A 40 2.52 18.46 -3.33
CA VAL A 40 1.09 18.43 -2.96
C VAL A 40 0.26 17.85 -4.11
N GLN A 41 0.53 18.23 -5.36
CA GLN A 41 -0.12 17.65 -6.54
C GLN A 41 0.16 16.16 -6.63
N ALA A 42 1.41 15.71 -6.47
CA ALA A 42 1.76 14.30 -6.49
C ALA A 42 1.02 13.49 -5.41
N MET A 43 0.89 14.02 -4.19
CA MET A 43 0.11 13.37 -3.13
C MET A 43 -1.38 13.28 -3.46
N ARG A 44 -1.96 14.34 -4.03
CA ARG A 44 -3.38 14.36 -4.44
C ARG A 44 -3.64 13.38 -5.58
N THR A 45 -2.78 13.35 -6.60
CA THR A 45 -2.87 12.39 -7.70
C THR A 45 -2.71 10.96 -7.18
N GLY A 46 -1.78 10.71 -6.25
CA GLY A 46 -1.61 9.40 -5.62
C GLY A 46 -2.84 8.94 -4.85
N ALA A 47 -3.49 9.84 -4.11
CA ALA A 47 -4.74 9.54 -3.40
C ALA A 47 -5.88 9.22 -4.37
N GLN A 48 -6.04 10.01 -5.43
CA GLN A 48 -7.05 9.79 -6.48
C GLN A 48 -6.83 8.48 -7.23
N VAL A 49 -5.58 8.14 -7.56
CA VAL A 49 -5.24 6.85 -8.18
C VAL A 49 -5.49 5.69 -7.20
N GLY A 50 -5.23 5.88 -5.90
CA GLY A 50 -5.55 4.90 -4.87
C GLY A 50 -7.05 4.62 -4.75
N GLU A 51 -7.88 5.66 -4.77
CA GLU A 51 -9.34 5.54 -4.76
C GLU A 51 -9.86 4.91 -6.07
N ALA A 52 -9.32 5.32 -7.22
CA ALA A 52 -9.65 4.74 -8.52
C ALA A 52 -9.24 3.26 -8.61
N CYS A 53 -8.07 2.88 -8.07
CA CYS A 53 -7.62 1.49 -8.00
C CYS A 53 -8.48 0.65 -7.05
N ARG A 54 -8.96 1.19 -5.93
CA ARG A 54 -9.91 0.50 -5.05
C ARG A 54 -11.27 0.30 -5.72
N ALA A 55 -11.74 1.31 -6.47
CA ALA A 55 -12.95 1.18 -7.27
C ALA A 55 -12.77 0.17 -8.42
N ALA A 56 -11.56 0.08 -9.00
CA ALA A 56 -11.22 -0.86 -10.06
C ALA A 56 -10.87 -2.27 -9.56
N ARG A 57 -10.81 -2.51 -8.24
CA ARG A 57 -10.51 -3.81 -7.63
C ARG A 57 -11.55 -4.17 -6.57
N PRO A 58 -12.78 -4.50 -7.00
CA PRO A 58 -13.88 -4.80 -6.09
C PRO A 58 -13.57 -5.96 -5.14
N LEU A 59 -12.79 -6.95 -5.59
CA LEU A 59 -12.31 -8.04 -4.74
C LEU A 59 -11.43 -7.55 -3.57
N ASP A 60 -10.47 -6.65 -3.80
CA ASP A 60 -9.59 -6.15 -2.73
C ASP A 60 -10.38 -5.38 -1.65
N ALA A 61 -11.40 -4.63 -2.09
CA ALA A 61 -12.30 -3.91 -1.20
C ALA A 61 -13.15 -4.89 -0.35
N LEU A 62 -13.76 -5.89 -0.98
CA LEU A 62 -14.53 -6.93 -0.28
C LEU A 62 -13.68 -7.72 0.72
N HIS A 63 -12.45 -8.08 0.33
CA HIS A 63 -11.49 -8.74 1.22
C HIS A 63 -11.21 -7.89 2.46
N THR A 64 -10.96 -6.60 2.28
CA THR A 64 -10.72 -5.66 3.37
C THR A 64 -11.93 -5.53 4.28
N MET A 65 -13.14 -5.43 3.72
CA MET A 65 -14.39 -5.37 4.49
C MET A 65 -14.63 -6.64 5.30
N LEU A 66 -14.35 -7.81 4.74
CA LEU A 66 -14.49 -9.10 5.42
C LEU A 66 -13.54 -9.21 6.61
N ILE A 67 -12.26 -8.87 6.43
CA ILE A 67 -11.26 -8.91 7.52
C ILE A 67 -11.63 -7.94 8.64
N ASN A 68 -12.06 -6.74 8.28
CA ASN A 68 -12.44 -5.70 9.22
C ASN A 68 -13.83 -5.93 9.86
N ARG A 69 -14.50 -7.05 9.54
CA ARG A 69 -15.86 -7.37 10.00
C ARG A 69 -16.88 -6.26 9.69
N ALA A 70 -16.69 -5.58 8.57
CA ALA A 70 -17.61 -4.56 8.07
C ALA A 70 -18.77 -5.17 7.25
N LEU A 71 -18.67 -6.46 6.90
CA LEU A 71 -19.76 -7.22 6.27
C LEU A 71 -20.75 -7.70 7.34
N PRO A 72 -22.05 -7.85 6.98
CA PRO A 72 -23.03 -8.47 7.87
C PRO A 72 -22.64 -9.89 8.25
N ASP A 73 -23.28 -10.44 9.28
CA ASP A 73 -23.04 -11.81 9.70
C ASP A 73 -23.40 -12.80 8.57
N PRO A 74 -22.62 -13.89 8.40
CA PRO A 74 -22.88 -14.86 7.35
C PRO A 74 -24.18 -15.61 7.62
N ILE A 75 -24.87 -15.96 6.53
CA ILE A 75 -26.02 -16.86 6.53
C ILE A 75 -25.49 -18.28 6.32
N ALA A 76 -26.12 -19.29 6.93
CA ALA A 76 -25.81 -20.67 6.63
C ALA A 76 -26.42 -21.05 5.28
N ASP A 77 -25.57 -21.54 4.36
CA ASP A 77 -26.02 -22.11 3.09
C ASP A 77 -26.93 -23.33 3.37
N PRO A 78 -28.17 -23.34 2.87
CA PRO A 78 -29.12 -24.43 3.11
C PRO A 78 -28.67 -25.78 2.53
N GLU A 79 -27.84 -25.81 1.49
CA GLU A 79 -27.39 -27.05 0.86
C GLU A 79 -26.12 -27.61 1.52
N THR A 80 -25.16 -26.74 1.80
CA THR A 80 -23.83 -27.16 2.28
C THR A 80 -23.63 -26.95 3.78
N GLY A 81 -24.51 -26.17 4.43
CA GLY A 81 -24.35 -25.73 5.82
C GLY A 81 -23.20 -24.74 6.03
N GLN A 82 -22.56 -24.27 4.96
CA GLN A 82 -21.38 -23.40 5.05
C GLN A 82 -21.77 -21.95 5.32
N PRO A 83 -20.93 -21.18 6.04
CA PRO A 83 -21.13 -19.74 6.18
C PRO A 83 -20.94 -19.03 4.84
N VAL A 84 -21.97 -18.30 4.42
CA VAL A 84 -21.99 -17.53 3.17
C VAL A 84 -22.38 -16.09 3.44
N TRP A 85 -21.59 -15.15 2.91
CA TRP A 85 -21.97 -13.75 2.78
C TRP A 85 -22.47 -13.53 1.37
N SER A 86 -23.60 -12.87 1.23
CA SER A 86 -24.12 -12.43 -0.06
C SER A 86 -24.64 -11.01 0.05
N GLY A 87 -24.59 -10.28 -1.05
CA GLY A 87 -25.07 -8.91 -1.08
C GLY A 87 -24.72 -8.20 -2.39
N ASP A 88 -24.92 -6.89 -2.40
CA ASP A 88 -24.56 -6.01 -3.50
C ASP A 88 -23.37 -5.12 -3.12
N PHE A 89 -22.40 -4.98 -4.01
CA PHE A 89 -21.30 -4.03 -3.88
C PHE A 89 -21.14 -3.28 -5.20
N ASN A 90 -21.40 -1.97 -5.18
CA ASN A 90 -21.35 -1.09 -6.35
C ASN A 90 -22.21 -1.59 -7.54
N GLY A 91 -23.39 -2.17 -7.27
CA GLY A 91 -24.30 -2.68 -8.30
C GLY A 91 -23.93 -4.06 -8.85
N GLN A 92 -22.95 -4.74 -8.25
CA GLN A 92 -22.59 -6.11 -8.56
C GLN A 92 -22.89 -7.02 -7.37
N GLN A 93 -23.55 -8.14 -7.65
CA GLN A 93 -23.78 -9.16 -6.65
C GLN A 93 -22.46 -9.83 -6.28
N TYR A 94 -22.21 -9.94 -4.98
CA TYR A 94 -21.08 -10.70 -4.44
C TYR A 94 -21.55 -11.89 -3.62
N VAL A 95 -20.73 -12.94 -3.64
CA VAL A 95 -20.89 -14.13 -2.80
C VAL A 95 -19.53 -14.48 -2.21
N ILE A 96 -19.45 -14.64 -0.90
CA ILE A 96 -18.26 -15.12 -0.21
C ILE A 96 -18.64 -16.38 0.55
N THR A 97 -17.94 -17.49 0.30
CA THR A 97 -18.12 -18.74 1.04
C THR A 97 -16.89 -19.01 1.90
N ARG A 98 -17.11 -19.52 3.12
CA ARG A 98 -16.04 -19.96 4.02
C ARG A 98 -16.10 -21.46 4.25
N VAL A 99 -15.00 -22.13 3.96
CA VAL A 99 -14.84 -23.57 4.14
C VAL A 99 -13.68 -23.86 5.06
N ARG A 100 -13.83 -24.85 5.94
CA ARG A 100 -12.71 -25.37 6.72
C ARG A 100 -11.96 -26.37 5.87
N GLU A 101 -10.66 -26.17 5.72
CA GLU A 101 -9.77 -27.05 4.97
C GLU A 101 -8.61 -27.50 5.87
N GLN A 102 -8.06 -28.68 5.60
CA GLN A 102 -6.80 -29.10 6.19
C GLN A 102 -5.71 -28.92 5.15
N VAL A 103 -4.65 -28.22 5.53
CA VAL A 103 -3.48 -28.01 4.69
C VAL A 103 -2.24 -28.49 5.43
N ASP A 104 -1.20 -28.82 4.67
CA ASP A 104 0.09 -29.16 5.25
C ASP A 104 0.58 -28.01 6.14
N ASN A 105 1.13 -28.35 7.30
CA ASN A 105 1.68 -27.36 8.20
C ASN A 105 2.98 -26.78 7.61
N PRO A 106 3.03 -25.50 7.22
CA PRO A 106 4.24 -24.94 6.64
C PRO A 106 5.40 -24.89 7.64
N ILE A 107 5.11 -24.89 8.94
CA ILE A 107 6.13 -24.87 9.99
C ILE A 107 6.81 -26.24 10.11
N SER A 108 6.06 -27.35 10.05
CA SER A 108 6.64 -28.69 10.16
C SER A 108 7.62 -28.98 9.02
N GLN A 109 7.42 -28.35 7.85
CA GLN A 109 8.32 -28.46 6.70
C GLN A 109 9.62 -27.69 6.87
N VAL A 110 9.63 -26.62 7.68
CA VAL A 110 10.79 -25.71 7.81
C VAL A 110 11.62 -26.01 9.06
N THR A 111 10.99 -26.30 10.20
CA THR A 111 11.70 -26.46 11.49
C THR A 111 12.03 -27.91 11.84
N GLY A 112 11.39 -28.89 11.19
CA GLY A 112 11.60 -30.31 11.51
C GLY A 112 11.23 -30.68 12.94
N GLU A 113 10.41 -29.86 13.62
CA GLU A 113 9.95 -30.13 14.98
C GLU A 113 9.13 -31.42 15.00
N ALA A 114 9.65 -32.44 15.71
CA ALA A 114 9.03 -33.76 15.81
C ALA A 114 7.62 -33.77 16.45
N ASN A 115 7.24 -32.67 17.11
CA ASN A 115 5.95 -32.51 17.79
C ASN A 115 4.98 -31.58 17.04
N ALA A 116 5.35 -31.01 15.89
CA ALA A 116 4.45 -30.18 15.12
C ALA A 116 3.39 -31.05 14.40
N PRO A 117 2.10 -30.70 14.44
CA PRO A 117 1.08 -31.44 13.70
C PRO A 117 1.37 -31.34 12.20
N ALA A 118 1.28 -32.46 11.49
CA ALA A 118 1.54 -32.53 10.05
C ALA A 118 0.53 -31.71 9.22
N MET A 119 -0.71 -31.63 9.68
CA MET A 119 -1.80 -30.87 9.05
C MET A 119 -2.32 -29.80 10.01
N VAL A 120 -2.61 -28.62 9.49
CA VAL A 120 -3.29 -27.54 10.21
C VAL A 120 -4.63 -27.25 9.56
N SER A 121 -5.64 -26.97 10.39
CA SER A 121 -6.94 -26.56 9.89
C SER A 121 -6.93 -25.06 9.62
N VAL A 122 -7.26 -24.68 8.39
CA VAL A 122 -7.33 -23.30 7.93
C VAL A 122 -8.72 -22.99 7.39
N TRP A 123 -9.03 -21.71 7.30
CA TRP A 123 -10.25 -21.24 6.64
C TRP A 123 -9.92 -20.82 5.21
N ARG A 124 -10.54 -21.48 4.24
CA ARG A 124 -10.53 -21.05 2.84
C ARG A 124 -11.73 -20.17 2.58
N TYR A 125 -11.49 -18.96 2.10
CA TYR A 125 -12.52 -18.05 1.64
C TYR A 125 -12.51 -18.03 0.12
N THR A 126 -13.67 -18.18 -0.49
CA THR A 126 -13.86 -17.98 -1.93
C THR A 126 -14.79 -16.81 -2.12
N MET A 127 -14.31 -15.74 -2.74
CA MET A 127 -15.09 -14.56 -3.06
C MET A 127 -15.37 -14.53 -4.56
N THR A 128 -16.60 -14.22 -4.91
CA THR A 128 -17.05 -14.02 -6.28
C THR A 128 -17.79 -12.69 -6.35
N ILE A 129 -17.48 -11.86 -7.33
CA ILE A 129 -18.22 -10.62 -7.63
C ILE A 129 -18.27 -10.44 -9.15
N GLY A 130 -19.48 -10.39 -9.72
CA GLY A 130 -19.64 -10.48 -11.18
C GLY A 130 -18.95 -11.73 -11.75
N ASP A 131 -18.03 -11.53 -12.70
CA ASP A 131 -17.24 -12.59 -13.32
C ASP A 131 -15.89 -12.85 -12.61
N GLU A 132 -15.55 -12.04 -11.60
CA GLU A 132 -14.29 -12.17 -10.87
C GLU A 132 -14.42 -13.15 -9.71
N LYS A 133 -13.38 -13.97 -9.52
CA LYS A 133 -13.29 -14.93 -8.43
C LYS A 133 -11.90 -14.91 -7.82
N ALA A 134 -11.83 -14.82 -6.50
CA ALA A 134 -10.58 -14.95 -5.76
C ALA A 134 -10.75 -15.92 -4.59
N THR A 135 -9.69 -16.68 -4.32
CA THR A 135 -9.62 -17.60 -3.19
C THR A 135 -8.41 -17.26 -2.36
N PHE A 136 -8.58 -17.20 -1.04
CA PHE A 136 -7.46 -17.00 -0.12
C PHE A 136 -7.63 -17.86 1.14
N LEU A 137 -6.50 -18.21 1.75
CA LEU A 137 -6.43 -18.98 2.98
C LEU A 137 -6.17 -18.03 4.16
N TRP A 138 -6.87 -18.28 5.26
CA TRP A 138 -6.74 -17.51 6.49
C TRP A 138 -6.39 -18.42 7.67
N TYR A 139 -5.27 -18.11 8.31
CA TYR A 139 -4.78 -18.78 9.51
C TYR A 139 -5.25 -17.95 10.72
N ARG A 140 -6.03 -18.53 11.63
CA ARG A 140 -6.41 -17.90 12.89
C ARG A 140 -6.41 -18.91 14.01
#